data_AF-Q2W067-F1
#
_entry.id   AF-Q2W067-F1
#
_cell.length_a   1.000
_cell.length_b   1.000
_cell.length_c   1.000
_cell.angle_alpha   90.00
_cell.angle_beta   90.00
_cell.angle_gamma   90.00
#
_symmetry.space_group_name_H-M   'P 1'
#
loop_
_entity.id
_entity.type
_entity.pdbx_description
1 polymer ?
#
loop_
_entity_poly.entity_id
_entity_poly.type
_entity_poly.pdbx_seq_one_letter_code
_entity_poly.pdbx_strand_id
1 'polypeptide(L)'
;MLAFRSAALIVALAVLGGCSSGNAFVDRHEMDRSVKKQKLPGYDGQVTVCYEGDTPRAERDRLAAEACEVYGLKAVLVTERRWQCRMTAPHLASYYCFDPEMRMADGHLVNPFSNAQVKAWQTERRIRSPQGEE
;
A
#
# COMPACT_ATOMS: atom_id res chain seq x y z
N MET A 1 38.60 25.31 -28.04
CA MET A 1 37.17 25.68 -27.89
C MET A 1 36.17 24.58 -28.30
N LEU A 2 36.58 23.34 -28.63
CA LEU A 2 35.63 22.23 -28.89
C LEU A 2 35.28 21.40 -27.64
N ALA A 3 36.20 21.25 -26.68
CA ALA A 3 36.00 20.40 -25.49
C ALA A 3 34.87 20.88 -24.56
N PHE A 4 34.70 22.20 -24.41
CA PHE A 4 33.63 22.79 -23.59
C PHE A 4 32.22 22.55 -24.16
N ARG A 5 32.10 22.41 -25.48
CA ARG A 5 30.81 22.15 -26.14
C ARG A 5 30.36 20.70 -25.93
N SER A 6 31.31 19.77 -25.89
CA SER A 6 31.04 18.35 -25.61
C SER A 6 30.65 18.11 -24.15
N ALA A 7 31.29 18.81 -23.20
CA ALA A 7 30.97 18.70 -21.78
C ALA A 7 29.55 19.20 -21.45
N ALA A 8 29.12 20.30 -22.09
CA ALA A 8 27.78 20.85 -21.91
C ALA A 8 26.67 19.89 -22.41
N LEU A 9 26.93 19.14 -23.48
CA LEU A 9 25.98 18.17 -24.04
C LEU A 9 25.81 16.94 -23.13
N ILE A 10 26.91 16.48 -22.50
CA ILE A 10 26.89 15.34 -21.56
C ILE A 10 26.17 15.71 -20.27
N VAL A 11 26.37 16.93 -19.75
CA VAL A 11 25.64 17.43 -18.57
C VAL A 11 24.15 17.61 -18.89
N ALA A 12 23.79 18.10 -20.07
CA ALA A 12 22.39 18.20 -20.49
C ALA A 12 21.69 16.83 -20.60
N LEU A 13 22.40 15.80 -21.10
CA LEU A 13 21.90 14.43 -21.15
C LEU A 13 21.78 13.80 -19.74
N ALA A 14 22.70 14.09 -18.82
CA ALA A 14 22.63 13.63 -17.43
C ALA A 14 21.45 14.26 -16.66
N VAL A 15 21.11 15.53 -16.94
CA VAL A 15 19.95 16.21 -16.32
C VAL A 15 18.62 15.73 -16.92
N LEU A 16 18.59 15.34 -18.19
CA LEU A 16 17.39 14.76 -18.83
C LEU A 16 17.19 13.27 -18.48
N GLY A 17 18.25 12.54 -18.11
CA GLY A 17 18.16 11.16 -17.63
C GLY A 17 17.78 11.01 -16.15
N GLY A 18 17.84 12.09 -15.36
CA GLY A 18 17.61 12.08 -13.91
C GLY A 18 16.16 12.10 -13.44
N CYS A 19 15.17 12.18 -14.34
CA CYS A 19 13.75 12.30 -13.99
C CYS A 19 12.86 11.22 -14.62
N SER A 20 13.43 10.07 -14.98
CA SER A 20 12.66 8.88 -15.40
C SER A 20 13.00 7.67 -14.56
N SER A 21 13.11 7.83 -13.24
CA SER A 21 12.89 6.69 -12.35
C SER A 21 11.38 6.44 -12.35
N GLY A 22 10.98 5.21 -12.69
CA GLY A 22 9.64 4.71 -12.45
C GLY A 22 9.44 4.58 -10.94
N ASN A 23 9.31 5.73 -10.27
CA ASN A 23 9.21 5.82 -8.82
C ASN A 23 8.13 4.86 -8.34
N ALA A 24 8.45 4.17 -7.24
CA ALA A 24 7.48 3.30 -6.60
C ALA A 24 6.18 4.07 -6.37
N PHE A 25 5.06 3.41 -6.68
CA PHE A 25 3.75 4.04 -6.61
C PHE A 25 2.72 3.05 -6.10
N VAL A 26 1.72 3.60 -5.42
CA VAL A 26 0.53 2.83 -5.05
C VAL A 26 -0.28 2.62 -6.32
N ASP A 27 -0.45 1.37 -6.73
CA ASP A 27 -1.32 1.02 -7.85
C ASP A 27 -2.78 1.19 -7.43
N ARG A 28 -3.46 2.11 -8.12
CA ARG A 28 -4.85 2.50 -7.85
C ARG A 28 -5.81 2.00 -8.94
N HIS A 29 -5.37 1.08 -9.80
CA HIS A 29 -6.13 0.68 -10.99
C HIS A 29 -7.51 0.06 -10.67
N GLU A 30 -7.73 -0.45 -9.46
CA GLU A 30 -9.03 -0.97 -9.01
C GLU A 30 -10.02 0.08 -8.47
N MET A 31 -9.68 1.38 -8.50
CA MET A 31 -10.58 2.47 -8.10
C MET A 31 -11.63 2.78 -9.19
N ASP A 32 -12.44 1.81 -9.54
CA ASP A 32 -13.59 2.01 -10.43
C ASP A 32 -14.58 2.96 -9.71
N ARG A 33 -14.67 4.22 -10.16
CA ARG A 33 -15.59 5.23 -9.60
C ARG A 33 -17.04 4.81 -9.88
N SER A 34 -17.60 3.95 -9.03
CA SER A 34 -19.03 3.71 -9.02
C SER A 34 -19.73 4.95 -8.46
N VAL A 35 -20.52 5.62 -9.30
CA VAL A 35 -21.34 6.79 -8.95
C VAL A 35 -22.33 6.49 -7.80
N LYS A 36 -22.55 5.21 -7.44
CA LYS A 36 -23.45 4.80 -6.37
C LYS A 36 -22.77 4.45 -5.03
N LYS A 37 -21.45 4.21 -5.01
CA LYS A 37 -20.65 3.96 -3.80
C LYS A 37 -19.22 4.35 -4.11
N GLN A 38 -18.65 5.35 -3.42
CA GLN A 38 -17.21 5.60 -3.51
C GLN A 38 -16.48 4.29 -3.20
N LYS A 39 -15.87 3.66 -4.21
CA LYS A 39 -14.97 2.52 -3.99
C LYS A 39 -13.73 3.08 -3.31
N LEU A 40 -13.51 2.68 -2.07
CA LEU A 40 -12.25 2.90 -1.36
C LEU A 40 -11.15 2.07 -2.08
N PRO A 41 -9.87 2.49 -2.03
CA PRO A 41 -8.74 1.69 -2.51
C PRO A 41 -8.80 0.30 -1.89
N GLY A 42 -8.63 -0.78 -2.67
CA GLY A 42 -8.61 -2.14 -2.14
C GLY A 42 -9.93 -2.55 -1.50
N TYR A 43 -10.89 -3.01 -2.29
CA TYR A 43 -12.24 -3.39 -1.85
C TYR A 43 -12.29 -4.37 -0.66
N ASP A 44 -11.17 -5.04 -0.37
CA ASP A 44 -10.96 -6.01 0.70
C ASP A 44 -9.88 -5.58 1.74
N GLY A 45 -9.40 -4.35 1.67
CA GLY A 45 -8.33 -3.82 2.51
C GLY A 45 -6.92 -4.04 1.96
N GLN A 46 -6.75 -4.43 0.70
CA GLN A 46 -5.41 -4.58 0.11
C GLN A 46 -4.90 -3.32 -0.59
N VAL A 47 -3.63 -3.01 -0.38
CA VAL A 47 -2.91 -1.94 -1.08
C VAL A 47 -1.75 -2.55 -1.85
N THR A 48 -1.66 -2.20 -3.13
CA THR A 48 -0.57 -2.65 -4.00
C THR A 48 0.40 -1.52 -4.24
N VAL A 49 1.69 -1.76 -4.03
CA VAL A 49 2.79 -0.85 -4.37
C VAL A 49 3.60 -1.48 -5.49
N CYS A 50 3.61 -0.86 -6.66
CA CYS A 50 4.50 -1.22 -7.76
C CYS A 50 5.84 -0.50 -7.59
N TYR A 51 6.96 -1.18 -7.81
CA TYR A 51 8.30 -0.64 -7.55
C TYR A 51 9.40 -1.17 -8.49
N GLU A 52 10.50 -0.45 -8.58
CA GLU A 52 11.74 -0.82 -9.30
C GLU A 52 12.70 -1.63 -8.41
N GLY A 53 13.59 -2.42 -9.01
CA GLY A 53 14.40 -3.41 -8.27
C GLY A 53 15.27 -2.85 -7.13
N ASP A 54 15.70 -1.60 -7.23
CA ASP A 54 16.51 -0.88 -6.25
C ASP A 54 15.70 -0.07 -5.23
N THR A 55 14.37 -0.05 -5.34
CA THR A 55 13.51 0.68 -4.40
C THR A 55 13.66 0.11 -2.99
N PRO A 56 14.07 0.94 -2.00
CA PRO A 56 14.19 0.49 -0.61
C PRO A 56 12.84 0.04 -0.04
N ARG A 57 12.88 -0.98 0.82
CA ARG A 57 11.67 -1.46 1.50
C ARG A 57 10.94 -0.35 2.27
N ALA A 58 11.69 0.49 2.97
CA ALA A 58 11.13 1.59 3.75
C ALA A 58 10.28 2.55 2.91
N GLU A 59 10.65 2.76 1.64
CA GLU A 59 9.89 3.63 0.74
C GLU A 59 8.56 2.99 0.34
N ARG A 60 8.54 1.69 0.06
CA ARG A 60 7.31 0.95 -0.24
C ARG A 60 6.38 0.88 0.97
N ASP A 61 6.96 0.64 2.15
CA ASP A 61 6.22 0.59 3.41
C ASP A 61 5.61 1.97 3.75
N ARG A 62 6.34 3.08 3.49
CA ARG A 62 5.85 4.46 3.62
C ARG A 62 4.65 4.71 2.69
N LEU A 63 4.78 4.37 1.41
CA LEU A 63 3.71 4.55 0.42
C LEU A 63 2.44 3.75 0.78
N ALA A 64 2.61 2.52 1.27
CA ALA A 64 1.50 1.71 1.74
C ALA A 64 0.86 2.28 3.02
N ALA A 65 1.68 2.75 3.97
CA ALA A 65 1.20 3.39 5.19
C ALA A 65 0.37 4.64 4.89
N GLU A 66 0.86 5.53 4.01
CA GLU A 66 0.14 6.72 3.58
C GLU A 66 -1.21 6.37 2.93
N ALA A 67 -1.28 5.28 2.16
CA ALA A 67 -2.53 4.84 1.55
C ALA A 67 -3.54 4.31 2.59
N CYS A 68 -3.09 3.55 3.59
CA CYS A 68 -3.96 3.04 4.66
C CYS A 68 -4.37 4.14 5.67
N GLU A 69 -3.49 5.12 5.93
CA GLU A 69 -3.70 6.19 6.92
C GLU A 69 -4.87 7.12 6.57
N VAL A 70 -5.19 7.27 5.27
CA VAL A 70 -6.41 7.96 4.80
C VAL A 70 -7.69 7.41 5.47
N TYR A 71 -7.64 6.17 5.95
CA TYR A 71 -8.73 5.47 6.64
C TYR A 71 -8.49 5.26 8.13
N GLY A 72 -7.44 5.85 8.71
CA GLY A 72 -7.04 5.60 10.10
C GLY A 72 -6.46 4.19 10.33
N LEU A 73 -6.07 3.49 9.27
CA LEU A 73 -5.57 2.12 9.33
C LEU A 73 -4.04 2.06 9.22
N LYS A 74 -3.45 0.93 9.61
CA LYS A 74 -2.03 0.64 9.45
C LYS A 74 -1.81 -0.35 8.32
N ALA A 75 -0.68 -0.25 7.64
CA ALA A 75 -0.28 -1.20 6.60
C ALA A 75 0.60 -2.32 7.16
N VAL A 76 0.39 -3.55 6.69
CA VAL A 76 1.32 -4.67 6.89
C VAL A 76 1.63 -5.33 5.55
N LEU A 77 2.91 -5.58 5.27
CA LEU A 77 3.32 -6.28 4.05
C LEU A 77 2.84 -7.74 4.10
N VAL A 78 2.17 -8.19 3.05
CA VAL A 78 1.65 -9.56 2.91
C VAL A 78 2.54 -10.38 1.98
N THR A 79 2.80 -9.87 0.78
CA THR A 79 3.57 -10.61 -0.23
C THR A 79 4.31 -9.68 -1.16
N GLU A 80 5.42 -10.17 -1.69
CA GLU A 80 6.17 -9.52 -2.77
C GLU A 80 6.19 -10.44 -3.99
N ARG A 81 6.01 -9.88 -5.18
CA ARG A 81 6.05 -10.60 -6.45
C ARG A 81 6.85 -9.80 -7.47
N ARG A 82 7.51 -10.49 -8.39
CA ARG A 82 8.30 -9.85 -9.47
C ARG A 82 7.52 -9.86 -10.78
N TRP A 83 7.70 -8.82 -11.59
CA TRP A 83 7.15 -8.72 -12.95
C TRP A 83 5.62 -8.85 -13.01
N GLN A 84 4.93 -8.28 -12.02
CA GLN A 84 3.46 -8.25 -11.96
C GLN A 84 2.88 -6.87 -12.31
N CYS A 85 3.72 -5.84 -12.28
CA CYS A 85 3.35 -4.46 -12.59
C CYS A 85 3.89 -4.05 -13.98
N ARG A 86 3.66 -2.80 -14.38
CA ARG A 86 4.16 -2.23 -15.65
C ARG A 86 5.69 -2.25 -15.74
N MET A 87 6.22 -2.20 -16.96
CA MET A 87 7.66 -2.34 -17.24
C MET A 87 8.56 -1.35 -16.47
N THR A 88 8.09 -0.14 -16.18
CA THR A 88 8.86 0.88 -15.45
C THR A 88 8.85 0.70 -13.94
N ALA A 89 8.03 -0.19 -13.38
CA ALA A 89 8.05 -0.52 -11.96
C ALA A 89 7.56 -1.97 -11.83
N PRO A 90 8.36 -2.95 -12.27
CA PRO A 90 7.86 -4.28 -12.62
C PRO A 90 7.50 -5.12 -11.39
N HIS A 91 8.04 -4.80 -10.22
CA HIS A 91 7.80 -5.57 -9.01
C HIS A 91 6.59 -5.04 -8.25
N LEU A 92 5.99 -5.93 -7.46
CA LEU A 92 4.76 -5.70 -6.73
C LEU A 92 4.98 -6.06 -5.27
N ALA A 93 4.58 -5.17 -4.38
CA ALA A 93 4.45 -5.42 -2.95
C ALA A 93 2.99 -5.22 -2.58
N SER A 94 2.34 -6.27 -2.08
CA SER A 94 0.96 -6.24 -1.61
C SER A 94 0.95 -6.11 -0.10
N TYR A 95 0.17 -5.16 0.37
CA TYR A 95 -0.02 -4.78 1.75
C TYR A 95 -1.48 -4.97 2.14
N TYR A 96 -1.68 -5.16 3.43
CA TYR A 96 -2.99 -5.26 4.04
C TYR A 96 -3.19 -4.09 5.00
N CYS A 97 -4.29 -3.35 4.83
CA CYS A 97 -4.71 -2.29 5.74
C CYS A 97 -5.54 -2.91 6.88
N PHE A 98 -5.04 -2.78 8.10
CA PHE A 98 -5.69 -3.32 9.30
C PHE A 98 -5.85 -2.25 10.37
N ASP A 99 -6.84 -2.46 11.23
CA ASP A 99 -7.01 -1.67 12.45
C ASP A 99 -6.20 -2.35 13.58
N PRO A 100 -5.23 -1.66 14.21
CA PRO A 100 -4.42 -2.25 15.27
C PRO A 100 -5.23 -2.69 16.51
N GLU A 101 -6.42 -2.10 16.72
CA GLU A 101 -7.34 -2.42 17.83
C GLU A 101 -8.31 -3.55 17.47
N MET A 102 -8.54 -3.82 16.18
CA MET A 102 -9.34 -4.96 15.73
C MET A 102 -8.48 -6.21 15.60
N ARG A 103 -8.17 -6.81 16.74
CA ARG A 103 -7.52 -8.11 16.83
C ARG A 103 -8.43 -9.12 17.50
N MET A 104 -8.44 -10.34 16.96
CA MET A 104 -8.92 -11.50 17.69
C MET A 104 -8.05 -11.69 18.93
N ALA A 105 -8.58 -12.37 19.93
CA ALA A 105 -7.84 -12.48 21.19
C ALA A 105 -6.63 -13.42 21.15
N ASP A 106 -6.55 -14.29 20.15
CA ASP A 106 -5.35 -15.06 19.81
C ASP A 106 -4.29 -14.20 19.09
N GLY A 107 -4.57 -12.92 18.85
CA GLY A 107 -3.69 -11.96 18.22
C GLY A 107 -3.83 -11.88 16.70
N HIS A 108 -4.68 -12.72 16.09
CA HIS A 108 -4.93 -12.66 14.64
C HIS A 108 -5.55 -11.32 14.24
N LEU A 109 -5.04 -10.79 13.12
CA LEU A 109 -5.55 -9.56 12.52
C LEU A 109 -6.96 -9.81 12.00
N VAL A 110 -7.88 -8.89 12.31
CA VAL A 110 -9.22 -8.89 11.74
C VAL A 110 -9.20 -8.04 10.49
N ASN A 111 -9.83 -8.52 9.43
CA ASN A 111 -10.06 -7.70 8.25
C ASN A 111 -11.26 -6.76 8.46
N PRO A 112 -11.07 -5.42 8.61
CA PRO A 112 -12.20 -4.50 8.83
C PRO A 112 -13.14 -4.38 7.62
N PHE A 113 -12.71 -4.81 6.43
CA PHE A 113 -13.50 -4.84 5.20
C PHE A 113 -14.27 -6.16 5.03
N SER A 114 -14.07 -7.15 5.91
CA SER A 114 -14.80 -8.42 5.90
C SER A 114 -15.88 -8.47 6.97
N ASN A 115 -17.14 -8.30 6.57
CA ASN A 115 -18.30 -8.37 7.49
C ASN A 115 -18.31 -9.63 8.36
N ALA A 116 -17.89 -10.78 7.82
CA ALA A 116 -17.84 -12.03 8.56
C ALA A 116 -16.79 -11.99 9.68
N GLN A 117 -15.59 -11.47 9.39
CA GLN A 117 -14.51 -11.36 10.39
C GLN A 117 -14.84 -10.29 11.44
N VAL A 118 -15.39 -9.16 11.03
CA VAL A 118 -15.86 -8.11 11.96
C VAL A 118 -16.93 -8.66 12.90
N LYS A 119 -17.90 -9.42 12.39
CA LYS A 119 -18.94 -10.04 13.21
C LYS A 119 -18.36 -11.06 14.19
N ALA A 120 -17.43 -11.91 13.75
CA ALA A 120 -16.76 -12.88 14.61
C ALA A 120 -16.01 -12.17 15.76
N TRP A 121 -15.26 -11.12 15.44
CA TRP A 121 -14.57 -10.29 16.42
C TRP A 121 -15.53 -9.61 17.41
N GLN A 122 -16.63 -9.02 16.94
CA GLN A 122 -17.65 -8.43 17.81
C GLN A 122 -18.29 -9.46 18.74
N THR A 123 -18.60 -10.65 18.24
CA THR A 123 -19.14 -11.76 19.04
C THR A 123 -18.15 -12.18 20.11
N GLU A 124 -16.87 -12.36 19.77
CA GLU A 124 -15.85 -12.71 20.74
C GLU A 124 -15.73 -11.64 21.85
N ARG A 125 -15.71 -10.36 21.48
CA ARG A 125 -15.68 -9.26 22.47
C ARG A 125 -16.90 -9.25 23.38
N ARG A 126 -18.10 -9.49 22.83
CA ARG A 126 -19.34 -9.57 23.63
C ARG A 126 -19.30 -10.74 24.62
N ILE A 127 -18.80 -11.90 24.20
CA ILE A 127 -18.65 -13.09 25.06
C ILE A 127 -17.60 -12.86 26.15
N ARG A 128 -16.62 -11.97 25.93
CA ARG A 128 -15.60 -11.58 26.92
C ARG A 128 -16.02 -10.44 27.84
N SER A 129 -17.08 -9.70 27.51
CA SER A 129 -17.69 -8.67 28.34
C SER A 129 -18.88 -9.08 29.26
N PRO A 130 -19.06 -10.32 29.78
CA PRO A 130 -20.18 -10.62 30.68
C PRO A 130 -19.95 -10.18 32.14
N GLN A 131 -19.05 -9.23 32.41
CA GLN A 131 -18.84 -8.70 33.76
C GLN A 131 -18.60 -7.18 33.73
N GLY A 132 -19.57 -6.42 34.25
CA GLY A 132 -19.38 -5.03 34.66
C GLY A 132 -20.46 -4.08 34.18
N GLU A 133 -21.63 -4.11 34.82
CA GLU A 133 -22.41 -2.93 35.27
C GLU A 133 -23.73 -3.44 35.90
N GLU A 134 -23.62 -3.89 37.15
CA GLU A 134 -24.64 -3.65 38.19
C GLU A 134 -24.23 -2.38 38.96
#